data_AF-A0A0M3WTR7-F1
#
_entry.id   AF-A0A0M3WTR7-F1
#
_cell.length_a   1.000
_cell.length_b   1.000
_cell.length_c   1.000
_cell.angle_alpha   90.00
_cell.angle_beta   90.00
_cell.angle_gamma   90.00
#
_symmetry.space_group_name_H-M   'P 1'
#
loop_
_entity.id
_entity.type
_entity.pdbx_description
1 polymer ?
#
loop_
_entity_poly.entity_id
_entity_poly.type
_entity_poly.pdbx_seq_one_letter_code
_entity_poly.pdbx_strand_id
1 'polypeptide(L)'
;LRDQEEKYKCDAFVSYNSADEDWVMEQLLPNLEGSSFRLCLHHRDFELGRDIVDNIVAAVYGSRKTICVVSQSFLRSEWCSLEIQLASYRLFQEMQDVLLLVFLEPI
;
A
#
# COMPACT_ATOMS: atom_id res chain seq x y z
N LEU A 1 16.19 12.58 -14.03
CA LEU A 1 14.71 12.54 -13.88
C LEU A 1 14.09 11.28 -14.48
N ARG A 2 14.64 10.72 -15.58
CA ARG A 2 14.14 9.45 -16.19
C ARG A 2 14.65 8.17 -15.53
N ASP A 3 15.73 8.21 -14.75
CA ASP A 3 16.35 6.98 -14.19
C ASP A 3 15.65 6.39 -12.95
N GLN A 4 14.67 7.08 -12.35
CA GLN A 4 13.86 6.52 -11.25
C GLN A 4 12.61 5.77 -11.74
N GLU A 5 12.24 5.90 -13.01
CA GLU A 5 11.06 5.23 -13.59
C GLU A 5 11.24 3.72 -13.79
N GLU A 6 12.48 3.22 -13.85
CA GLU A 6 12.76 1.78 -13.97
C GLU A 6 12.80 1.05 -12.61
N LYS A 7 12.83 1.77 -11.48
CA LYS A 7 12.95 1.12 -10.15
C LYS A 7 11.62 0.57 -9.62
N TYR A 8 10.50 1.23 -9.93
CA TYR A 8 9.21 0.93 -9.31
C TYR A 8 8.22 0.34 -10.32
N LYS A 9 7.66 -0.83 -9.98
CA LYS A 9 6.64 -1.51 -10.78
C LYS A 9 5.29 -0.82 -10.69
N CYS A 10 5.00 -0.20 -9.55
CA CYS A 10 3.73 0.46 -9.25
C CYS A 10 3.95 1.88 -8.70
N ASP A 11 2.95 2.72 -8.88
CA ASP A 11 2.93 4.06 -8.32
C ASP A 11 2.57 4.04 -6.83
N ALA A 12 1.65 3.16 -6.42
CA ALA A 12 1.36 2.94 -5.02
C ALA A 12 1.01 1.47 -4.69
N PHE A 13 1.47 1.01 -3.53
CA PHE A 13 0.90 -0.15 -2.85
C PHE A 13 -0.24 0.31 -1.94
N VAL A 14 -1.41 -0.35 -2.01
CA VAL A 14 -2.57 -0.04 -1.18
C VAL A 14 -2.71 -1.10 -0.10
N SER A 15 -2.46 -0.68 1.14
CA SER A 15 -2.63 -1.46 2.36
C SER A 15 -3.97 -1.09 3.00
N TYR A 16 -4.81 -2.08 3.26
CA TYR A 16 -6.17 -1.92 3.78
C TYR A 16 -6.62 -3.21 4.48
N ASN A 17 -7.66 -3.13 5.32
CA ASN A 17 -8.27 -4.30 5.94
C ASN A 17 -9.30 -4.91 4.98
N SER A 18 -9.49 -6.23 4.98
CA SER A 18 -10.53 -6.87 4.16
C SER A 18 -11.95 -6.35 4.46
N ALA A 19 -12.22 -5.85 5.66
CA ALA A 19 -13.48 -5.18 6.00
C ALA A 19 -13.72 -3.88 5.19
N ASP A 20 -12.66 -3.27 4.66
CA ASP A 20 -12.70 -2.04 3.87
C ASP A 20 -12.55 -2.30 2.36
N GLU A 21 -12.49 -3.57 1.93
CA GLU A 21 -12.23 -3.97 0.54
C GLU A 21 -13.26 -3.39 -0.43
N ASP A 22 -14.54 -3.45 -0.09
CA ASP A 22 -15.62 -2.92 -0.93
C ASP A 22 -15.39 -1.43 -1.24
N TRP A 23 -15.06 -0.63 -0.22
CA TRP A 23 -14.77 0.79 -0.42
C TRP A 23 -13.52 1.00 -1.27
N VAL A 24 -12.47 0.21 -1.05
CA VAL A 24 -11.24 0.29 -1.85
C VAL A 24 -11.52 -0.02 -3.33
N MET A 25 -12.29 -1.06 -3.61
CA MET A 25 -12.59 -1.52 -4.96
C MET A 25 -13.58 -0.63 -5.69
N GLU A 26 -14.56 -0.06 -4.98
CA GLU A 26 -15.61 0.77 -5.57
C GLU A 26 -15.26 2.26 -5.62
N GLN A 27 -14.44 2.75 -4.70
CA GLN A 27 -14.15 4.18 -4.56
C GLN A 27 -12.68 4.49 -4.87
N LEU A 28 -11.73 3.92 -4.14
CA LEU A 28 -10.32 4.31 -4.27
C LEU A 28 -9.74 3.90 -5.63
N LEU A 29 -9.92 2.63 -6.01
CA LEU A 29 -9.30 2.04 -7.18
C LEU A 29 -9.79 2.68 -8.50
N PRO A 30 -11.10 2.88 -8.74
CA PRO A 30 -11.58 3.49 -9.98
C PRO A 30 -11.11 4.95 -10.14
N ASN A 31 -11.00 5.71 -9.05
CA ASN A 31 -10.56 7.10 -9.10
C ASN A 31 -9.06 7.23 -9.39
N LEU A 32 -8.24 6.30 -8.88
CA LEU A 32 -6.79 6.32 -9.07
C LEU A 32 -6.36 5.64 -10.38
N GLU A 33 -6.84 4.43 -10.68
CA GLU A 33 -6.49 3.74 -11.93
C GLU A 33 -7.11 4.44 -13.14
N GLY A 34 -8.30 5.05 -13.00
CA GLY A 34 -8.89 5.92 -14.03
C GLY A 34 -8.05 7.17 -14.32
N SER A 35 -7.21 7.59 -13.36
CA SER A 35 -6.23 8.67 -13.51
C SER A 35 -4.85 8.19 -13.97
N SER A 36 -4.74 6.93 -14.46
CA SER A 36 -3.52 6.29 -14.96
C SER A 36 -2.46 5.95 -13.90
N PHE A 37 -2.82 5.85 -12.61
CA PHE A 37 -1.91 5.30 -11.60
C PHE A 37 -1.92 3.77 -11.62
N ARG A 38 -0.74 3.15 -11.53
CA ARG A 38 -0.60 1.70 -11.37
C ARG A 38 -0.57 1.34 -9.89
N LEU A 39 -1.59 0.61 -9.43
CA LEU A 39 -1.69 0.20 -8.03
C LEU A 39 -1.26 -1.26 -7.83
N CYS A 40 -0.71 -1.55 -6.65
CA CYS A 40 -0.50 -2.91 -6.16
C CYS A 40 -1.46 -3.17 -4.99
N LEU A 41 -2.24 -4.24 -5.06
CA LEU A 41 -3.18 -4.67 -4.03
C LEU A 41 -2.90 -6.11 -3.60
N HIS A 42 -3.03 -6.38 -2.31
CA HIS A 42 -2.73 -7.71 -1.76
C HIS A 42 -3.64 -8.81 -2.31
N HIS A 43 -4.93 -8.56 -2.52
CA HIS A 43 -5.86 -9.55 -3.08
C HIS A 43 -5.66 -9.83 -4.59
N ARG A 44 -4.97 -8.94 -5.32
CA ARG A 44 -4.84 -9.01 -6.78
C ARG A 44 -3.44 -9.41 -7.22
N ASP A 45 -2.42 -8.83 -6.60
CA ASP A 45 -1.07 -8.77 -7.14
C ASP A 45 -0.05 -9.58 -6.32
N PHE A 46 -0.44 -10.15 -5.17
CA PHE A 46 0.45 -10.99 -4.38
C PHE A 46 0.71 -12.33 -5.06
N GLU A 47 1.95 -12.78 -4.96
CA GLU A 47 2.39 -14.03 -5.54
C GLU A 47 1.93 -15.21 -4.65
N LEU A 48 1.11 -16.10 -5.23
CA LEU A 48 0.63 -17.29 -4.54
C LEU A 48 1.80 -18.24 -4.24
N GLY A 49 1.82 -18.79 -3.02
CA GLY A 49 2.88 -19.69 -2.56
C GLY A 49 4.13 -18.99 -2.03
N ARG A 50 4.20 -17.65 -2.10
CA ARG A 50 5.19 -16.84 -1.41
C ARG A 50 4.70 -16.41 -0.03
N ASP A 51 5.62 -16.27 0.92
CA ASP A 51 5.28 -15.80 2.27
C ASP A 51 4.61 -14.42 2.22
N ILE A 52 3.61 -14.21 3.10
CA ILE A 52 2.84 -12.98 3.13
C ILE A 52 3.68 -11.76 3.49
N VAL A 53 4.67 -11.91 4.39
CA VAL A 53 5.61 -10.85 4.76
C VAL A 53 6.48 -10.49 3.56
N ASP A 54 6.97 -11.50 2.84
CA ASP A 54 7.78 -11.27 1.65
C ASP A 54 6.99 -10.58 0.53
N ASN A 55 5.71 -10.91 0.37
CA ASN A 55 4.80 -10.23 -0.54
C ASN A 55 4.60 -8.76 -0.14
N ILE A 56 4.38 -8.47 1.14
CA ILE A 56 4.23 -7.10 1.67
C ILE A 56 5.52 -6.31 1.42
N VAL A 57 6.69 -6.85 1.78
CA VAL A 57 7.99 -6.21 1.57
C VAL A 57 8.19 -5.92 0.08
N ALA A 58 7.93 -6.89 -0.79
CA ALA A 58 8.05 -6.71 -2.23
C ALA A 58 7.09 -5.64 -2.78
N ALA A 59 5.86 -5.57 -2.28
CA ALA A 59 4.88 -4.58 -2.69
C ALA A 59 5.25 -3.17 -2.24
N VAL A 60 5.69 -3.01 -0.98
CA VAL A 60 6.18 -1.74 -0.44
C VAL A 60 7.38 -1.26 -1.26
N TYR A 61 8.44 -2.05 -1.38
CA TYR A 61 9.66 -1.65 -2.08
C TYR A 61 9.50 -1.56 -3.61
N GLY A 62 8.54 -2.30 -4.18
CA GLY A 62 8.16 -2.25 -5.58
C GLY A 62 7.31 -1.02 -5.96
N SER A 63 6.87 -0.25 -4.97
CA SER A 63 5.99 0.91 -5.15
C SER A 63 6.66 2.23 -4.75
N ARG A 64 6.33 3.31 -5.48
CA ARG A 64 6.82 4.66 -5.16
C ARG A 64 6.24 5.17 -3.85
N LYS A 65 4.96 4.90 -3.61
CA LYS A 65 4.22 5.25 -2.39
C LYS A 65 3.56 4.01 -1.80
N THR A 66 3.22 4.09 -0.53
CA THR A 66 2.38 3.15 0.21
C THR A 66 1.21 3.95 0.77
N ILE A 67 0.00 3.60 0.35
CA ILE A 67 -1.24 4.19 0.82
C ILE A 67 -1.82 3.22 1.86
N CYS A 68 -1.96 3.67 3.10
CA CYS A 68 -2.67 2.93 4.13
C CYS A 68 -4.07 3.51 4.29
N VAL A 69 -5.08 2.67 4.06
CA VAL A 69 -6.49 2.98 4.29
C VAL A 69 -6.80 2.64 5.75
N VAL A 70 -6.87 3.69 6.58
CA VAL A 70 -6.97 3.60 8.03
C VAL A 70 -8.43 3.64 8.45
N SER A 71 -8.87 2.52 9.03
CA SER A 71 -10.11 2.35 9.78
C SER A 71 -9.80 1.76 11.16
N GLN A 72 -10.78 1.74 12.06
CA GLN A 72 -10.69 1.05 13.34
C GLN A 72 -10.41 -0.45 13.16
N SER A 73 -10.90 -1.05 12.08
CA SER A 73 -10.64 -2.44 11.69
C SER A 73 -9.19 -2.62 11.21
N PHE A 74 -8.68 -1.67 10.43
CA PHE A 74 -7.28 -1.64 9.99
C PHE A 74 -6.32 -1.57 11.18
N LEU A 75 -6.57 -0.70 12.16
CA LEU A 75 -5.70 -0.55 13.35
C LEU A 75 -5.67 -1.80 14.24
N ARG A 76 -6.63 -2.71 14.11
CA ARG A 76 -6.70 -3.96 14.87
C ARG A 76 -6.02 -5.14 14.14
N SER A 77 -5.58 -4.97 12.89
CA SER A 77 -4.96 -6.07 12.14
C SER A 77 -3.45 -6.17 12.41
N GLU A 78 -2.95 -7.40 12.55
CA GLU A 78 -1.51 -7.64 12.75
C GLU A 78 -0.70 -7.20 11.51
N TRP A 79 -1.29 -7.32 10.32
CA TRP A 79 -0.67 -6.92 9.06
C TRP A 79 -0.47 -5.41 8.92
N CYS A 80 -1.43 -4.61 9.39
CA CYS A 80 -1.32 -3.15 9.42
C CYS A 80 -0.06 -2.70 10.18
N SER A 81 0.24 -3.33 11.31
CA SER A 81 1.41 -2.98 12.11
C SER A 81 2.70 -3.17 11.33
N LEU A 82 2.82 -4.26 10.57
CA LEU A 82 4.00 -4.53 9.74
C LEU A 82 4.12 -3.57 8.55
N GLU A 83 3.03 -3.32 7.83
CA GLU A 83 3.00 -2.42 6.67
C GLU A 83 3.37 -0.98 7.06
N ILE A 84 2.78 -0.47 8.15
CA ILE A 84 3.12 0.85 8.72
C ILE A 84 4.57 0.88 9.19
N GLN A 85 5.07 -0.18 9.85
CA GLN A 85 6.46 -0.25 10.30
C GLN A 85 7.44 -0.17 9.13
N LEU A 86 7.19 -0.90 8.04
CA LEU A 86 8.05 -0.90 6.85
C LEU A 86 8.02 0.45 6.13
N ALA A 87 6.83 1.03 5.93
CA ALA A 87 6.70 2.34 5.32
C ALA A 87 7.34 3.44 6.19
N SER A 88 7.18 3.38 7.50
CA SER A 88 7.83 4.29 8.45
C SER A 88 9.36 4.10 8.45
N TYR A 89 9.86 2.87 8.35
CA TYR A 89 11.28 2.61 8.21
C TYR A 89 11.84 3.27 6.94
N ARG A 90 11.20 3.08 5.78
CA ARG A 90 11.60 3.76 4.54
C ARG A 90 11.54 5.28 4.65
N LEU A 91 10.53 5.81 5.36
CA LEU A 91 10.39 7.24 5.60
C LEU A 91 11.50 7.80 6.49
N PHE A 92 11.74 7.18 7.65
CA PHE A 92 12.62 7.74 8.68
C PHE A 92 14.09 7.31 8.54
N GLN A 93 14.34 6.08 8.11
CA GLN A 93 15.70 5.53 8.01
C GLN A 93 16.28 5.69 6.60
N GLU A 94 15.47 5.49 5.56
CA GLU A 94 15.92 5.68 4.17
C GLU A 94 15.66 7.10 3.62
N MET A 95 15.02 7.98 4.42
CA MET A 95 14.61 9.34 4.04
C MET A 95 13.79 9.40 2.74
N GLN A 96 12.98 8.38 2.47
CA GLN A 96 12.10 8.33 1.31
C GLN A 96 10.67 8.71 1.72
N ASP A 97 10.15 9.82 1.21
CA ASP A 97 8.74 10.19 1.43
C ASP A 97 7.80 9.21 0.72
N VAL A 98 7.36 8.15 1.43
CA VAL A 98 6.62 7.03 0.83
C VAL A 98 5.25 6.75 1.46
N LEU A 99 4.91 7.31 2.62
CA LEU A 99 3.68 6.93 3.34
C LEU A 99 2.56 7.96 3.18
N LEU A 100 1.39 7.52 2.70
CA LEU A 100 0.16 8.30 2.64
C LEU A 100 -0.91 7.60 3.49
N LEU A 101 -1.53 8.32 4.42
CA LEU A 101 -2.61 7.79 5.26
C LEU A 101 -3.95 8.34 4.79
N VAL A 102 -4.91 7.46 4.53
CA VAL A 102 -6.29 7.81 4.15
C VAL A 102 -7.21 7.32 5.26
N PHE A 103 -7.78 8.24 6.04
CA PHE A 103 -8.68 7.90 7.13
C PHE A 103 -10.10 7.76 6.60
N LEU A 104 -10.68 6.55 6.70
CA LEU A 104 -12.08 6.29 6.32
C LEU A 104 -13.07 6.79 7.36
N GLU A 105 -12.65 6.83 8.60
CA GLU A 105 -13.45 7.24 9.75
C GLU A 105 -12.58 7.99 10.76
N PRO A 106 -13.20 8.76 11.68
CA PRO A 106 -12.49 9.33 12.82
C PRO A 106 -11.90 8.23 13.69
N ILE A 107 -10.65 8.41 14.12
CA ILE A 107 -9.87 7.48 14.95
C ILE A 107 -9.75 8.02 16.37
#